data_AF-A0A3G2ULU2-F1
#
_entry.id   AF-A0A3G2ULU2-F1
#
_cell.length_a   1.000
_cell.length_b   1.000
_cell.length_c   1.000
_cell.angle_alpha   90.00
_cell.angle_beta   90.00
_cell.angle_gamma   90.00
#
_symmetry.space_group_name_H-M   'P 1'
#
loop_
_entity.id
_entity.type
_entity.pdbx_description
1 polymer ?
#
loop_
_entity_poly.entity_id
_entity_poly.type
_entity_poly.pdbx_seq_one_letter_code
_entity_poly.pdbx_strand_id
1 'polypeptide(L)' 'MTRQVDHLIDIDRNGEFQLPKEIMARHGWGPGTRLLLEEMPDGLRLKAVPAGYDGTAR' A
#
# COMPACT_ATOMS: atom_id res chain seq x y z
N MET A 1 17.72 -15.13 -0.38
CA MET A 1 16.36 -15.36 0.12
C MET A 1 15.98 -14.21 1.03
N THR A 2 15.17 -13.27 0.55
CA THR A 2 14.60 -12.23 1.42
C THR A 2 13.47 -12.87 2.24
N ARG A 3 13.60 -12.86 3.57
CA ARG A 3 12.57 -13.36 4.48
C ARG A 3 11.35 -12.47 4.35
N GLN A 4 10.23 -13.04 3.93
CA GLN A 4 8.93 -12.38 4.03
C GLN A 4 8.56 -12.29 5.52
N VAL A 5 8.09 -11.11 5.93
CA VAL A 5 7.64 -10.83 7.30
C VAL A 5 6.23 -10.30 7.18
N ASP A 6 5.29 -11.01 7.77
CA ASP A 6 3.90 -10.59 7.81
C ASP A 6 3.71 -9.60 8.97
N HIS A 7 2.99 -8.51 8.71
CA HIS A 7 2.64 -7.52 9.71
C HIS A 7 1.15 -7.61 10.01
N LEU A 8 0.80 -7.85 11.27
CA LEU A 8 -0.57 -7.70 11.75
C LEU A 8 -0.79 -6.21 12.04
N ILE A 9 -1.84 -5.65 11.47
CA ILE A 9 -2.23 -4.25 11.64
C ILE A 9 -3.69 -4.18 12.08
N ASP A 10 -3.97 -3.33 13.06
CA ASP A 10 -5.34 -3.01 13.42
C ASP A 10 -5.96 -2.12 12.34
N ILE A 11 -7.23 -2.39 12.04
CA ILE A 11 -8.08 -1.54 11.23
C ILE A 11 -9.05 -0.88 12.20
N ASP A 12 -9.13 0.45 12.14
CA ASP A 12 -10.04 1.17 13.00
C ASP A 12 -11.50 1.02 12.55
N ARG A 13 -12.41 1.60 13.33
CA ARG A 13 -13.86 1.54 13.08
C ARG A 13 -14.29 2.16 11.74
N ASN A 14 -13.46 3.00 11.13
CA ASN A 14 -13.73 3.64 9.85
C ASN A 14 -13.19 2.80 8.68
N GLY A 15 -12.52 1.68 8.95
CA GLY A 15 -11.84 0.89 7.93
C GLY A 15 -10.44 1.44 7.58
N GLU A 16 -9.90 2.36 8.38
CA GLU A 16 -8.60 2.98 8.13
C GLU A 16 -7.50 2.22 8.88
N PHE A 17 -6.30 2.16 8.31
CA PHE A 17 -5.13 1.58 8.95
C PHE A 17 -3.87 2.39 8.64
N GLN A 18 -2.87 2.25 9.51
CA GLN A 18 -1.58 2.92 9.36
C GLN A 18 -0.54 1.94 8.82
N LEU A 19 0.11 2.29 7.71
CA LEU A 19 1.20 1.49 7.16
C LEU A 19 2.41 1.55 8.11
N PRO A 20 3.04 0.40 8.44
CA PRO A 20 4.26 0.41 9.23
C PRO A 20 5.37 1.21 8.55
N LYS A 21 6.11 2.01 9.34
CA LYS A 21 7.17 2.91 8.83
C LYS A 21 8.22 2.19 8.00
N GLU A 22 8.56 0.96 8.37
CA GLU A 22 9.54 0.16 7.63
C GLU A 22 9.07 -0.20 6.21
N ILE A 23 7.77 -0.45 6.04
CA ILE A 23 7.18 -0.75 4.73
C ILE A 23 7.21 0.51 3.87
N MET A 24 6.80 1.65 4.44
CA MET A 24 6.88 2.93 3.75
C MET A 24 8.31 3.23 3.29
N ALA A 25 9.31 3.07 4.18
CA ALA A 25 10.71 3.32 3.86
C ALA A 25 11.26 2.39 2.77
N ARG A 26 10.93 1.09 2.82
CA ARG A 26 11.34 0.11 1.79
C ARG A 26 10.85 0.47 0.39
N HIS A 27 9.67 1.09 0.30
CA HIS A 27 9.08 1.52 -0.97
C HIS A 27 9.28 3.00 -1.30
N GLY A 28 9.98 3.76 -0.45
CA GLY A 28 10.17 5.20 -0.61
C GLY A 28 8.87 6.02 -0.52
N TRP A 29 7.86 5.51 0.16
CA TRP A 29 6.58 6.18 0.34
C TRP A 29 6.64 7.21 1.48
N GLY A 30 5.97 8.34 1.29
CA GLY A 30 5.87 9.41 2.27
C GLY A 30 4.53 10.14 2.20
N PRO A 31 4.35 11.19 3.01
CA PRO A 31 3.16 12.04 2.94
C PRO A 31 2.92 12.54 1.52
N GLY A 32 1.68 12.42 1.04
CA GLY A 32 1.29 12.82 -0.32
C GLY A 32 1.63 11.82 -1.42
N THR A 33 2.31 10.70 -1.12
CA THR A 33 2.42 9.59 -2.06
C THR A 33 1.04 9.03 -2.36
N ARG A 34 0.63 9.06 -3.64
CA ARG A 34 -0.60 8.40 -4.07
C ARG A 34 -0.34 6.91 -4.26
N LEU A 35 -1.23 6.09 -3.73
CA LEU A 35 -1.18 4.63 -3.88
C LEU A 35 -2.38 4.15 -4.70
N LEU A 36 -2.13 3.19 -5.57
CA LEU A 36 -3.17 2.42 -6.24
C LEU A 36 -3.47 1.20 -5.38
N LEU A 37 -4.76 0.94 -5.16
CA LEU A 37 -5.26 -0.27 -4.54
C LEU A 37 -5.78 -1.20 -5.65
N GLU A 38 -5.24 -2.41 -5.71
CA GLU A 38 -5.71 -3.45 -6.63
C GLU A 38 -6.28 -4.61 -5.82
N GLU A 39 -7.47 -5.07 -6.19
CA GLU A 39 -8.04 -6.30 -5.65
C GLU A 39 -7.34 -7.52 -6.24
N MET A 40 -7.00 -8.47 -5.38
CA MET A 40 -6.41 -9.75 -5.70
C MET A 40 -7.26 -10.87 -5.07
N PRO A 41 -7.19 -12.13 -5.59
CA PRO A 41 -7.98 -13.23 -5.05
C PRO A 41 -7.79 -13.50 -3.55
N ASP A 42 -6.62 -13.15 -3.01
CA ASP A 42 -6.19 -13.38 -1.64
C ASP A 42 -6.12 -12.09 -0.80
N GLY A 43 -6.50 -10.93 -1.35
CA GLY A 43 -6.51 -9.69 -0.61
C GLY A 43 -6.31 -8.45 -1.48
N LEU A 44 -5.57 -7.48 -0.95
CA LEU A 44 -5.35 -6.19 -1.59
C LEU A 44 -3.87 -5.96 -1.83
N ARG A 45 -3.54 -5.40 -2.99
CA ARG A 45 -2.18 -4.99 -3.31
C ARG A 45 -2.09 -3.48 -3.43
N LEU A 46 -1.18 -2.91 -2.65
CA LEU A 46 -0.82 -1.50 -2.73
C LEU A 46 0.37 -1.31 -3.67
N LYS A 47 0.29 -0.31 -4.54
CA LYS A 47 1.39 0.11 -5.43
C LYS A 47 1.52 1.63 -5.43
N ALA A 48 2.72 2.14 -5.64
CA ALA A 48 2.88 3.56 -5.93
C ALA A 48 2.20 3.88 -7.26
N VAL A 49 1.45 4.99 -7.28
CA VAL A 49 0.90 5.52 -8.52
C VAL A 49 2.05 6.07 -9.38
N PRO A 50 2.21 5.62 -10.64
CA PRO A 50 3.21 6.16 -11.54
C PRO A 50 2.99 7.66 -11.80
N ALA A 51 4.08 8.39 -12.06
CA ALA A 51 3.98 9.78 -12.50
C ALA A 51 3.14 9.85 -13.79
N GLY A 52 2.08 10.66 -13.78
CA GLY A 52 1.17 10.83 -14.92
C GLY A 52 -0.06 9.90 -14.95
N TYR A 53 -0.31 9.13 -13.90
CA TYR A 53 -1.54 8.35 -13.79
C TYR A 53 -2.75 9.25 -13.50
N ASP A 54 -3.70 9.30 -14.45
CA ASP A 54 -4.91 10.13 -14.39
C ASP A 54 -6.15 9.35 -13.88
N GLY A 55 -5.95 8.15 -13.30
CA GLY A 55 -7.07 7.36 -12.77
C GLY A 55 -7.88 6.58 -13.81
N THR A 56 -7.54 6.68 -15.09
CA THR A 56 -8.10 5.82 -16.15
C THR A 56 -7.34 4.49 -16.18
N ALA A 57 -7.73 3.56 -15.30
CA ALA A 57 -7.37 2.17 -15.45
C ALA A 57 -8.01 1.62 -16.75
N ARG A 58 -7.21 0.94 -17.56
CA ARG A 58 -7.65 0.21 -18.75
C ARG A 58 -7.46 -1.27 -18.51
#